data_AF-A0A8X8B272-F1
#
_entry.id   AF-A0A8X8B272-F1
#
_cell.length_a   1.000
_cell.length_b   1.000
_cell.length_c   1.000
_cell.angle_alpha   90.00
_cell.angle_beta   90.00
_cell.angle_gamma   90.00
#
_symmetry.space_group_name_H-M   'P 1'
#
loop_
_entity.id
_entity.type
_entity.pdbx_description
1 polymer ?
#
loop_
_entity_poly.entity_id
_entity_poly.type
_entity_poly.pdbx_seq_one_letter_code
_entity_poly.pdbx_strand_id
1 'polypeptide(L)'
;MGIIASTSRKTENSETSSGCDSWKSIGPEFIAFMEKGGCIEPLMGFIDCKGEAEKKNEDLFPKCMEAKERLTKCLLANRDYYRPIVEIIVPAIDLAADKIEALFSPPEKPVDTVSTESGDQPKEGVDPLQVFMNGGACADSYMAFENCMEEVEETKGDVSKCTKAFTMMMKCMDAHSDYHQSILDAIYDGEDLYRTLLISAMRGDCKKI
;
A
#
# COMPACT_ATOMS: atom_id res chain seq x y z
N MET A 1 30.90 -24.39 14.42
CA MET A 1 30.06 -23.19 14.60
C MET A 1 30.26 -22.31 13.39
N GLY A 2 29.38 -22.45 12.40
CA GLY A 2 29.43 -21.71 11.13
C GLY A 2 28.16 -20.88 11.01
N ILE A 3 28.33 -19.60 10.69
CA ILE A 3 27.27 -18.60 10.52
C ILE A 3 26.53 -18.91 9.22
N ILE A 4 25.22 -19.13 9.29
CA ILE A 4 24.37 -19.30 8.10
C ILE A 4 23.95 -17.91 7.65
N ALA A 5 24.58 -17.43 6.58
CA ALA A 5 24.24 -16.18 5.93
C ALA A 5 22.89 -16.30 5.22
N SER A 6 22.07 -15.26 5.40
CA SER A 6 20.86 -14.95 4.65
C SER A 6 21.07 -15.17 3.15
N THR A 7 20.32 -16.11 2.57
CA THR A 7 20.23 -16.28 1.12
C THR A 7 19.28 -15.24 0.58
N SER A 8 19.85 -14.16 0.03
CA SER A 8 19.18 -13.31 -0.95
C SER A 8 18.57 -14.18 -2.04
N ARG A 9 17.25 -14.06 -2.22
CA ARG A 9 16.49 -14.71 -3.29
C ARG A 9 17.04 -14.18 -4.63
N LYS A 10 17.89 -14.98 -5.28
CA LYS A 10 18.33 -14.75 -6.67
C LYS A 10 17.10 -14.78 -7.56
N THR A 11 16.80 -13.66 -8.20
CA THR A 11 15.93 -13.63 -9.38
C THR A 11 16.64 -14.36 -10.50
N GLU A 12 16.15 -15.55 -10.84
CA GLU A 12 16.57 -16.26 -12.04
C GLU A 12 15.98 -15.53 -13.27
N ASN A 13 16.87 -15.06 -14.13
CA ASN A 13 16.55 -14.52 -15.44
C ASN A 13 15.86 -15.60 -16.29
N SER A 14 14.61 -15.35 -16.66
CA SER A 14 13.97 -15.93 -17.84
C SER A 14 13.96 -14.87 -18.93
N GLU A 15 14.76 -15.11 -19.97
CA GLU A 15 14.85 -14.28 -21.16
C GLU A 15 13.54 -14.34 -21.95
N THR A 16 12.71 -13.31 -21.79
CA THR A 16 11.87 -12.63 -22.82
C THR A 16 11.05 -11.51 -22.16
N SER A 17 11.64 -10.74 -21.24
CA SER A 17 11.00 -9.50 -20.77
C SER A 17 11.32 -8.40 -21.76
N SER A 18 10.35 -8.04 -22.59
CA SER A 18 10.40 -6.78 -23.33
C SER A 18 10.80 -5.68 -22.34
N GLY A 19 11.71 -4.78 -22.70
CA GLY A 19 12.20 -3.70 -21.81
C GLY A 19 11.12 -2.72 -21.29
N CYS A 20 9.84 -3.06 -21.45
CA CYS A 20 8.63 -2.34 -21.10
C CYS A 20 8.07 -2.73 -19.72
N ASP A 21 8.67 -3.70 -19.02
CA ASP A 21 8.24 -4.14 -17.69
C ASP A 21 8.86 -3.28 -16.56
N SER A 22 9.60 -2.23 -16.91
CA SER A 22 10.28 -1.33 -15.96
C SER A 22 9.60 0.04 -15.89
N TRP A 23 9.52 0.60 -14.67
CA TRP A 23 9.06 1.98 -14.42
C TRP A 23 9.88 3.02 -15.21
N LYS A 24 11.17 2.75 -15.44
CA LYS A 24 12.04 3.64 -16.23
C LYS A 24 11.55 3.82 -17.67
N SER A 25 10.80 2.85 -18.18
CA SER A 25 10.35 2.78 -19.57
C SER A 25 9.05 3.53 -19.83
N ILE A 26 8.26 3.82 -18.79
CA ILE A 26 6.98 4.53 -18.88
C ILE A 26 7.00 5.94 -18.26
N GLY A 27 8.17 6.35 -17.74
CA GLY A 27 8.36 7.66 -17.11
C GLY A 27 7.95 8.85 -18.01
N PRO A 28 8.33 8.88 -19.31
CA PRO A 28 7.93 9.96 -20.21
C PRO A 28 6.41 10.06 -20.43
N GLU A 29 5.72 8.93 -20.63
CA GLU A 29 4.27 8.89 -20.84
C GLU A 29 3.52 9.29 -19.57
N PHE A 30 3.99 8.86 -18.40
CA PHE A 30 3.45 9.27 -17.12
C PHE A 30 3.64 10.77 -16.87
N ILE A 31 4.81 11.32 -17.18
CA ILE A 31 5.06 12.76 -17.10
C ILE A 31 4.11 13.53 -18.04
N ALA A 32 4.00 13.12 -19.30
CA ALA A 32 3.11 13.78 -20.27
C ALA A 32 1.63 13.72 -19.84
N PHE A 33 1.21 12.62 -19.24
CA PHE A 33 -0.12 12.49 -18.64
C PHE A 33 -0.30 13.48 -17.46
N MET A 34 0.69 13.56 -16.57
CA MET A 34 0.64 14.48 -15.42
C MET A 34 0.67 15.95 -15.85
N GLU A 35 1.40 16.28 -16.93
CA GLU A 35 1.40 17.62 -17.56
C GLU A 35 0.03 17.97 -18.12
N LYS A 36 -0.59 17.07 -18.88
CA LYS A 36 -1.91 17.29 -19.49
C LYS A 36 -3.01 17.44 -18.43
N GLY A 37 -2.89 16.76 -17.29
CA GLY A 37 -3.81 16.92 -16.15
C GLY A 37 -3.53 18.13 -15.25
N GLY A 38 -2.46 18.89 -15.52
CA GLY A 38 -2.13 20.11 -14.78
C GLY A 38 -1.50 19.92 -13.41
N CYS A 39 -1.17 18.67 -13.00
CA CYS A 39 -0.56 18.37 -11.69
C CYS A 39 0.92 17.96 -11.77
N ILE A 40 1.60 18.26 -12.88
CA ILE A 40 3.04 17.96 -13.02
C ILE A 40 3.91 18.71 -12.01
N GLU A 41 3.67 20.00 -11.80
CA GLU A 41 4.46 20.82 -10.88
C GLU A 41 4.39 20.31 -9.43
N PRO A 42 3.19 20.09 -8.83
CA PRO A 42 3.13 19.54 -7.49
C PRO A 42 3.64 18.08 -7.42
N LEU A 43 3.57 17.31 -8.51
CA LEU A 43 4.19 15.98 -8.57
C LEU A 43 5.71 16.07 -8.49
N MET A 44 6.34 16.92 -9.32
CA MET A 44 7.79 17.09 -9.32
C MET A 44 8.29 17.61 -7.98
N GLY A 45 7.58 18.55 -7.35
CA GLY A 45 7.90 19.01 -6.01
C GLY A 45 7.88 17.90 -4.95
N PHE A 46 6.95 16.94 -5.06
CA PHE A 46 6.93 15.77 -4.18
C PHE A 46 8.09 14.80 -4.46
N ILE A 47 8.38 14.53 -5.73
CA ILE A 47 9.50 13.65 -6.15
C ILE A 47 10.85 14.22 -5.69
N ASP A 48 11.07 15.52 -5.89
CA ASP A 48 12.29 16.20 -5.47
C ASP A 48 12.46 16.13 -3.95
N CYS A 49 11.39 16.43 -3.20
CA CYS A 49 11.40 16.31 -1.75
C CYS A 49 11.74 14.88 -1.29
N LYS A 50 11.14 13.87 -1.95
CA LYS A 50 11.44 12.46 -1.68
C LYS A 50 12.92 12.15 -1.92
N GLY A 51 13.47 12.57 -3.06
CA GLY A 51 14.87 12.38 -3.39
C GLY A 51 15.81 13.07 -2.38
N GLU A 52 15.43 14.22 -1.84
CA GLU A 52 16.18 14.86 -0.76
C GLU A 52 16.06 14.13 0.58
N ALA A 53 14.89 13.60 0.92
CA ALA A 53 14.67 12.81 2.14
C ALA A 53 15.59 11.58 2.14
N GLU A 54 15.60 10.85 1.03
CA GLU A 54 16.46 9.68 0.82
C GLU A 54 17.95 10.04 0.96
N LYS A 55 18.41 11.11 0.28
CA LYS A 55 19.82 11.55 0.36
C LYS A 55 20.27 11.90 1.78
N LYS A 56 19.36 12.40 2.62
CA LYS A 56 19.64 12.81 4.00
C LYS A 56 19.27 11.75 5.04
N ASN A 57 18.77 10.60 4.61
CA ASN A 57 18.21 9.56 5.48
C ASN A 57 17.16 10.12 6.46
N GLU A 58 16.35 11.05 5.97
CA GLU A 58 15.27 11.69 6.72
C GLU A 58 13.95 10.96 6.45
N ASP A 59 13.07 10.94 7.43
CA ASP A 59 11.75 10.36 7.26
C ASP A 59 10.96 11.14 6.19
N LEU A 60 10.63 10.46 5.09
CA LEU A 60 9.88 10.99 3.96
C LEU A 60 8.57 11.66 4.39
N PHE A 61 7.89 11.07 5.38
CA PHE A 61 6.54 11.45 5.72
C PHE A 61 6.44 12.84 6.36
N PRO A 62 7.04 13.13 7.54
CA PRO A 62 6.99 14.46 8.12
C PRO A 62 7.72 15.50 7.24
N LYS A 63 8.75 15.07 6.49
CA LYS A 63 9.51 15.98 5.63
C LYS A 63 8.72 16.45 4.41
N CYS A 64 8.02 15.55 3.73
CA CYS A 64 7.38 15.83 2.45
C CYS A 64 5.86 15.86 2.53
N MET A 65 5.29 15.91 3.73
CA MET A 65 3.83 15.97 3.95
C MET A 65 3.20 17.13 3.18
N GLU A 66 3.75 18.33 3.28
CA GLU A 66 3.21 19.50 2.57
C GLU A 66 3.25 19.32 1.04
N ALA A 67 4.34 18.76 0.51
CA ALA A 67 4.46 18.48 -0.92
C ALA A 67 3.45 17.42 -1.37
N LYS A 68 3.27 16.36 -0.57
CA LYS A 68 2.25 15.32 -0.79
C LYS A 68 0.84 15.89 -0.75
N GLU A 69 0.53 16.78 0.19
CA GLU A 69 -0.76 17.45 0.28
C GLU A 69 -1.05 18.31 -0.94
N ARG A 70 -0.07 19.07 -1.44
CA ARG A 70 -0.23 19.89 -2.65
C ARG A 70 -0.55 19.02 -3.86
N LEU A 71 0.17 17.90 -4.03
CA LEU A 71 -0.12 16.92 -5.07
C LEU A 71 -1.52 16.33 -4.92
N THR A 72 -1.88 15.87 -3.73
CA THR A 72 -3.19 15.27 -3.43
C THR A 72 -4.32 16.25 -3.74
N LYS A 73 -4.22 17.51 -3.27
CA LYS A 73 -5.19 18.57 -3.56
C LYS A 73 -5.35 18.81 -5.06
N CYS A 74 -4.25 18.80 -5.82
CA CYS A 74 -4.31 18.95 -7.27
C CYS A 74 -5.01 17.77 -7.96
N LEU A 75 -4.65 16.53 -7.61
CA LEU A 75 -5.27 15.32 -8.17
C LEU A 75 -6.78 15.29 -7.89
N LEU A 76 -7.21 15.65 -6.67
CA LEU A 76 -8.62 15.71 -6.30
C LEU A 76 -9.39 16.83 -7.01
N ALA A 77 -8.80 18.01 -7.16
CA ALA A 77 -9.40 19.10 -7.92
C ALA A 77 -9.62 18.74 -9.40
N ASN A 78 -8.80 17.82 -9.92
CA ASN A 78 -8.84 17.32 -11.30
C ASN A 78 -9.27 15.85 -11.36
N ARG A 79 -10.03 15.37 -10.38
CA ARG A 79 -10.33 13.93 -10.20
C ARG A 79 -10.91 13.26 -11.44
N ASP A 80 -11.68 13.98 -12.25
CA ASP A 80 -12.30 13.41 -13.45
C ASP A 80 -11.28 13.09 -14.53
N TYR A 81 -10.22 13.89 -14.65
CA TYR A 81 -9.08 13.60 -15.53
C TYR A 81 -8.24 12.43 -15.00
N TYR A 82 -8.01 12.40 -13.70
CA TYR A 82 -7.18 11.38 -13.04
C TYR A 82 -7.91 10.07 -12.75
N ARG A 83 -9.23 10.03 -12.97
CA ARG A 83 -10.07 8.85 -12.76
C ARG A 83 -9.51 7.56 -13.38
N PRO A 84 -8.95 7.56 -14.61
CA PRO A 84 -8.39 6.34 -15.18
C PRO A 84 -7.26 5.72 -14.36
N ILE A 85 -6.43 6.55 -13.69
CA ILE A 85 -5.39 6.06 -12.78
C ILE A 85 -5.99 5.55 -11.48
N VAL A 86 -7.04 6.21 -10.98
CA VAL A 86 -7.76 5.75 -9.79
C VAL A 86 -8.42 4.39 -10.05
N GLU A 87 -9.05 4.20 -11.21
CA GLU A 87 -9.64 2.92 -11.60
C GLU A 87 -8.60 1.80 -11.72
N ILE A 88 -7.35 2.14 -12.08
CA ILE A 88 -6.22 1.18 -12.10
C ILE A 88 -5.81 0.74 -10.69
N ILE A 89 -5.98 1.58 -9.66
CA ILE A 89 -5.59 1.21 -8.29
C ILE A 89 -6.63 0.32 -7.60
N VAL A 90 -7.91 0.36 -8.02
CA VAL A 90 -8.99 -0.38 -7.35
C VAL A 90 -8.72 -1.89 -7.28
N PRO A 91 -8.36 -2.59 -8.38
CA PRO A 91 -8.05 -4.03 -8.31
C PRO A 91 -6.86 -4.37 -7.40
N ALA A 92 -5.92 -3.44 -7.24
CA ALA A 92 -4.78 -3.62 -6.34
C ALA A 92 -5.18 -3.48 -4.86
N ILE A 93 -6.10 -2.56 -4.56
CA ILE A 93 -6.69 -2.43 -3.22
C ILE A 93 -7.52 -3.66 -2.91
N ASP A 94 -8.38 -4.09 -3.84
CA ASP A 94 -9.22 -5.28 -3.69
C ASP A 94 -8.36 -6.53 -3.46
N LEU A 95 -7.28 -6.72 -4.23
CA LEU A 95 -6.35 -7.82 -4.03
C LEU A 95 -5.74 -7.84 -2.62
N ALA A 96 -5.29 -6.68 -2.13
CA ALA A 96 -4.72 -6.59 -0.79
C ALA A 96 -5.78 -6.85 0.28
N ALA A 97 -6.98 -6.28 0.13
CA ALA A 97 -8.09 -6.46 1.05
C ALA A 97 -8.55 -7.92 1.11
N ASP A 98 -8.80 -8.56 -0.04
CA ASP A 98 -9.22 -9.96 -0.15
C ASP A 98 -8.19 -10.90 0.50
N LYS A 99 -6.90 -10.63 0.29
CA LYS A 99 -5.82 -11.41 0.91
C LYS A 99 -5.79 -11.24 2.42
N ILE A 100 -5.93 -10.01 2.91
CA ILE A 100 -6.00 -9.74 4.35
C ILE A 100 -7.25 -10.43 4.94
N GLU A 101 -8.42 -10.29 4.33
CA GLU A 101 -9.64 -10.97 4.75
C GLU A 101 -9.45 -12.49 4.80
N ALA A 102 -8.79 -13.09 3.80
CA ALA A 102 -8.52 -14.52 3.77
C ALA A 102 -7.57 -15.01 4.89
N LEU A 103 -6.66 -14.15 5.40
CA LEU A 103 -5.79 -14.50 6.53
C LEU A 103 -6.56 -14.63 7.85
N PHE A 104 -7.64 -13.88 7.98
CA PHE A 104 -8.41 -13.71 9.22
C PHE A 104 -9.79 -14.35 9.19
N SER A 105 -10.23 -14.78 8.00
CA SER A 105 -11.41 -15.61 7.81
C SER A 105 -11.18 -17.03 8.34
N PRO A 106 -12.18 -17.67 8.96
CA PRO A 106 -12.09 -19.07 9.28
C PRO A 106 -11.82 -19.87 7.99
N PRO A 107 -10.91 -20.85 7.99
CA PRO A 107 -10.83 -21.77 6.86
C PRO A 107 -12.20 -22.42 6.70
N GLU A 108 -12.79 -22.35 5.50
CA GLU A 108 -13.98 -23.15 5.20
C GLU A 108 -13.66 -24.62 5.50
N LYS A 109 -14.15 -25.12 6.64
CA LYS A 109 -14.13 -26.54 6.97
C LYS A 109 -15.54 -27.08 6.88
N PRO A 110 -15.72 -28.28 6.26
CA PRO A 110 -16.97 -29.01 6.39
C PRO A 110 -17.24 -29.26 7.87
N VAL A 111 -18.51 -29.11 8.26
CA VAL A 111 -19.02 -29.45 9.58
C VAL A 111 -18.56 -30.84 9.97
N ASP A 112 -17.73 -30.94 11.00
CA ASP A 112 -17.85 -31.99 12.01
C ASP A 112 -17.18 -31.58 13.33
N THR A 113 -18.04 -31.56 14.33
CA THR A 113 -17.85 -31.16 15.73
C THR A 113 -16.83 -32.03 16.46
N VAL A 114 -15.91 -31.44 17.23
CA VAL A 114 -15.58 -31.80 18.63
C VAL A 114 -14.88 -30.61 19.29
N SER A 115 -15.46 -30.11 20.39
CA SER A 115 -14.90 -29.11 21.29
C SER A 115 -13.73 -29.65 22.11
N THR A 116 -12.69 -28.84 22.32
CA THR A 116 -11.91 -28.86 23.56
C THR A 116 -11.38 -27.45 23.84
N GLU A 117 -11.60 -26.97 25.06
CA GLU A 117 -11.34 -25.62 25.54
C GLU A 117 -9.84 -25.29 25.67
N SER A 118 -9.45 -24.09 25.22
CA SER A 118 -8.40 -23.29 25.87
C SER A 118 -8.53 -21.80 25.49
N GLY A 119 -8.91 -20.99 26.48
CA GLY A 119 -8.49 -19.60 26.73
C GLY A 119 -8.53 -18.56 25.60
N ASP A 120 -9.44 -17.61 25.76
CA ASP A 120 -9.62 -16.37 24.99
C ASP A 120 -10.24 -16.54 23.59
N GLN A 121 -11.51 -16.96 23.59
CA GLN A 121 -12.36 -16.75 22.41
C GLN A 121 -12.57 -15.25 22.20
N PRO A 122 -12.38 -14.72 20.98
CA PRO A 122 -12.87 -13.40 20.61
C PRO A 122 -14.35 -13.29 20.96
N LYS A 123 -14.75 -12.16 21.56
CA LYS A 123 -16.17 -11.88 21.81
C LYS A 123 -16.91 -11.98 20.47
N GLU A 124 -18.07 -12.66 20.46
CA GLU A 124 -18.96 -12.73 19.29
C GLU A 124 -19.14 -11.31 18.70
N GLY A 125 -18.65 -11.10 17.46
CA GLY A 125 -18.78 -9.84 16.74
C GLY A 125 -17.55 -8.93 16.68
N VAL A 126 -16.38 -9.34 17.19
CA VAL A 126 -15.12 -8.59 17.00
C VAL A 126 -14.40 -9.07 15.75
N ASP A 127 -14.05 -8.14 14.86
CA ASP A 127 -13.28 -8.41 13.64
C ASP A 127 -11.92 -9.07 13.99
N PRO A 128 -11.60 -10.27 13.48
CA PRO A 128 -10.38 -10.97 13.84
C PRO A 128 -9.08 -10.22 13.45
N LEU A 129 -9.13 -9.37 12.41
CA LEU A 129 -8.02 -8.48 12.08
C LEU A 129 -7.82 -7.43 13.18
N GLN A 130 -8.89 -6.81 13.67
CA GLN A 130 -8.84 -5.89 14.81
C GLN A 130 -8.23 -6.56 16.06
N VAL A 131 -8.63 -7.80 16.37
CA VAL A 131 -8.06 -8.58 17.49
C VAL A 131 -6.56 -8.78 17.30
N PHE A 132 -6.14 -9.17 16.10
CA PHE A 132 -4.74 -9.37 15.77
C PHE A 132 -3.93 -8.07 15.93
N MET A 133 -4.39 -6.97 15.33
CA MET A 133 -3.68 -5.70 15.37
C MET A 133 -3.57 -5.12 16.78
N ASN A 134 -4.61 -5.30 17.61
CA ASN A 134 -4.61 -4.87 19.01
C ASN A 134 -3.76 -5.73 19.94
N GLY A 135 -3.41 -6.96 19.54
CA GLY A 135 -2.55 -7.87 20.31
C GLY A 135 -1.05 -7.65 20.11
N GLY A 136 -0.64 -6.86 19.11
CA GLY A 136 0.75 -6.69 18.69
C GLY A 136 1.43 -5.41 19.20
N ALA A 137 2.73 -5.28 18.89
CA ALA A 137 3.53 -4.10 19.19
C ALA A 137 3.03 -2.79 18.52
N CYS A 138 2.17 -2.93 17.50
CA CYS A 138 1.63 -1.83 16.71
C CYS A 138 0.21 -1.40 17.10
N ALA A 139 -0.35 -1.94 18.18
CA ALA A 139 -1.71 -1.66 18.65
C ALA A 139 -2.01 -0.15 18.76
N ASP A 140 -1.12 0.63 19.39
CA ASP A 140 -1.31 2.08 19.54
C ASP A 140 -1.41 2.81 18.20
N SER A 141 -0.56 2.43 17.24
CA SER A 141 -0.56 3.03 15.90
C SER A 141 -1.77 2.62 15.06
N TYR A 142 -2.25 1.39 15.26
CA TYR A 142 -3.46 0.87 14.63
C TYR A 142 -4.71 1.57 15.17
N MET A 143 -4.86 1.66 16.49
CA MET A 143 -5.99 2.39 17.12
C MET A 143 -6.01 3.86 16.71
N ALA A 144 -4.85 4.51 16.58
CA ALA A 144 -4.77 5.88 16.07
C ALA A 144 -5.28 6.01 14.62
N PHE A 145 -5.08 4.97 13.80
CA PHE A 145 -5.62 4.91 12.45
C PHE A 145 -7.14 4.64 12.45
N GLU A 146 -7.61 3.66 13.22
CA GLU A 146 -9.05 3.36 13.36
C GLU A 146 -9.83 4.59 13.83
N ASN A 147 -9.40 5.23 14.92
CA ASN A 147 -10.05 6.43 15.46
C ASN A 147 -10.11 7.56 14.42
N CYS A 148 -9.05 7.73 13.63
CA CYS A 148 -9.06 8.73 12.56
C CYS A 148 -10.08 8.38 11.46
N MET A 149 -10.17 7.11 11.08
CA MET A 149 -11.13 6.65 10.07
C MET A 149 -12.57 6.82 10.55
N GLU A 150 -12.85 6.53 11.82
CA GLU A 150 -14.14 6.77 12.46
C GLU A 150 -14.50 8.26 12.43
N GLU A 151 -13.57 9.15 12.82
CA GLU A 151 -13.78 10.61 12.73
C GLU A 151 -14.08 11.06 11.29
N VAL A 152 -13.40 10.49 10.29
CA VAL A 152 -13.65 10.78 8.88
C VAL A 152 -15.05 10.32 8.45
N GLU A 153 -15.50 9.15 8.88
CA GLU A 153 -16.84 8.64 8.59
C GLU A 153 -17.93 9.51 9.22
N GLU A 154 -17.80 9.83 10.51
CA GLU A 154 -18.74 10.67 11.25
C GLU A 154 -18.86 12.08 10.66
N THR A 155 -17.72 12.66 10.28
CA THR A 155 -17.65 14.03 9.74
C THR A 155 -17.85 14.09 8.22
N LYS A 156 -17.95 12.95 7.54
CA LYS A 156 -17.88 12.83 6.07
C LYS A 156 -16.66 13.58 5.51
N GLY A 157 -15.55 13.46 6.22
CA GLY A 157 -14.28 14.07 5.90
C GLY A 157 -13.57 13.41 4.72
N ASP A 158 -12.39 13.91 4.40
CA ASP A 158 -11.49 13.27 3.44
C ASP A 158 -10.62 12.22 4.16
N VAL A 159 -10.66 10.97 3.68
CA VAL A 159 -9.82 9.86 4.16
C VAL A 159 -8.33 10.22 4.10
N SER A 160 -7.93 11.14 3.21
CA SER A 160 -6.55 11.61 3.13
C SER A 160 -6.03 12.20 4.46
N LYS A 161 -6.90 12.66 5.36
CA LYS A 161 -6.53 13.14 6.70
C LYS A 161 -5.88 12.05 7.55
N CYS A 162 -6.21 10.79 7.33
CA CYS A 162 -5.69 9.65 8.08
C CYS A 162 -4.38 9.08 7.53
N THR A 163 -3.86 9.66 6.43
CA THR A 163 -2.58 9.24 5.84
C THR A 163 -1.44 9.21 6.87
N LYS A 164 -1.44 10.14 7.84
CA LYS A 164 -0.44 10.17 8.92
C LYS A 164 -0.51 8.94 9.81
N ALA A 165 -1.70 8.66 10.33
CA ALA A 165 -1.91 7.51 11.20
C ALA A 165 -1.62 6.20 10.45
N PHE A 166 -2.11 6.07 9.22
CA PHE A 166 -1.82 4.93 8.34
C PHE A 166 -0.31 4.73 8.12
N THR A 167 0.44 5.80 7.84
CA THR A 167 1.89 5.69 7.60
C THR A 167 2.65 5.28 8.86
N MET A 168 2.23 5.76 10.04
CA MET A 168 2.83 5.36 11.32
C MET A 168 2.58 3.88 11.61
N MET A 169 1.35 3.40 11.35
CA MET A 169 0.99 2.00 11.46
C MET A 169 1.83 1.11 10.53
N MET A 170 1.91 1.45 9.24
CA MET A 170 2.72 0.69 8.27
C MET A 170 4.19 0.60 8.66
N LYS A 171 4.78 1.70 9.14
CA LYS A 171 6.17 1.70 9.63
C LYS A 171 6.38 0.82 10.84
N CYS A 172 5.43 0.82 11.77
CA CYS A 172 5.48 -0.08 12.90
C CYS A 172 5.43 -1.54 12.42
N MET A 173 4.53 -1.85 11.49
CA MET A 173 4.41 -3.19 10.93
C MET A 173 5.70 -3.63 10.23
N ASP A 174 6.34 -2.75 9.44
CA ASP A 174 7.64 -3.04 8.83
C ASP A 174 8.75 -3.26 9.85
N ALA A 175 8.78 -2.48 10.94
CA ALA A 175 9.76 -2.65 12.02
C ALA A 175 9.55 -3.94 12.83
N HIS A 176 8.33 -4.47 12.82
CA HIS A 176 7.90 -5.71 13.46
C HIS A 176 7.40 -6.71 12.42
N SER A 177 8.12 -6.80 11.29
CA SER A 177 7.71 -7.60 10.14
C SER A 177 7.62 -9.09 10.46
N ASP A 178 8.38 -9.58 11.44
CA ASP A 178 8.29 -10.96 11.92
C ASP A 178 6.88 -11.33 12.41
N TYR A 179 6.18 -10.38 13.04
CA TYR A 179 4.79 -10.54 13.45
C TYR A 179 3.81 -10.20 12.33
N HIS A 180 4.08 -9.18 11.53
CA HIS A 180 3.13 -8.65 10.53
C HIS A 180 3.33 -9.15 9.09
N GLN A 181 4.27 -10.07 8.85
CA GLN A 181 4.72 -10.45 7.49
C GLN A 181 3.56 -10.78 6.55
N SER A 182 2.59 -11.58 7.00
CA SER A 182 1.48 -12.00 6.14
C SER A 182 0.60 -10.84 5.68
N ILE A 183 0.38 -9.84 6.54
CA ILE A 183 -0.37 -8.63 6.16
C ILE A 183 0.48 -7.77 5.21
N LEU A 184 1.77 -7.60 5.52
CA LEU A 184 2.68 -6.84 4.66
C LEU A 184 2.79 -7.46 3.27
N ASP A 185 2.89 -8.79 3.15
CA ASP A 185 2.92 -9.50 1.88
C ASP A 185 1.65 -9.23 1.06
N ALA A 186 0.47 -9.24 1.68
CA ALA A 186 -0.79 -8.91 1.01
C ALA A 186 -0.80 -7.46 0.47
N ILE A 187 -0.29 -6.51 1.26
CA ILE A 187 -0.18 -5.09 0.86
C ILE A 187 0.81 -4.92 -0.29
N TYR A 188 1.98 -5.56 -0.20
CA TYR A 188 3.01 -5.51 -1.25
C TYR A 188 2.56 -6.19 -2.54
N ASP A 189 1.80 -7.28 -2.46
CA ASP A 189 1.18 -7.91 -3.63
C ASP A 189 0.18 -6.97 -4.33
N GLY A 190 -0.59 -6.20 -3.57
CA GLY A 190 -1.43 -5.12 -4.10
C GLY A 190 -0.60 -4.04 -4.78
N GLU A 191 0.45 -3.54 -4.13
CA GLU A 191 1.36 -2.54 -4.71
C GLU A 191 2.00 -3.02 -6.03
N ASP A 192 2.46 -4.26 -6.07
CA ASP A 192 3.04 -4.88 -7.27
C ASP A 192 2.00 -5.04 -8.39
N LEU A 193 0.76 -5.38 -8.06
CA LEU A 193 -0.33 -5.40 -9.03
C LEU A 193 -0.61 -4.00 -9.57
N TYR A 194 -0.74 -2.99 -8.70
CA TYR A 194 -0.95 -1.60 -9.12
C TYR A 194 0.16 -1.15 -10.08
N ARG A 195 1.42 -1.42 -9.73
CA ARG A 195 2.57 -1.08 -10.56
C ARG A 195 2.49 -1.75 -11.93
N THR A 196 2.14 -3.03 -11.95
CA THR A 196 1.95 -3.80 -13.19
C THR A 196 0.83 -3.21 -14.06
N LEU A 197 -0.32 -2.90 -13.47
CA LEU A 197 -1.47 -2.35 -14.18
C LEU A 197 -1.18 -0.94 -14.71
N LEU A 198 -0.53 -0.10 -13.91
CA LEU A 198 -0.14 1.24 -14.32
C LEU A 198 0.87 1.19 -15.47
N ILE A 199 1.87 0.31 -15.40
CA ILE A 199 2.80 0.07 -16.51
C ILE A 199 2.04 -0.36 -17.76
N SER A 200 1.13 -1.33 -17.64
CA SER A 200 0.32 -1.83 -18.76
C SER A 200 -0.53 -0.74 -19.41
N ALA A 201 -1.17 0.13 -18.60
CA ALA A 201 -2.02 1.21 -19.09
C ALA A 201 -1.23 2.35 -19.76
N MET A 202 -0.05 2.66 -19.23
CA MET A 202 0.82 3.74 -19.72
C MET A 202 1.78 3.30 -20.82
N ARG A 203 1.80 2.00 -21.15
CA ARG A 203 2.54 1.40 -22.26
C ARG A 203 1.94 1.82 -23.60
N GLY A 204 2.10 3.09 -23.97
CA GLY A 204 1.69 3.63 -25.26
C GLY A 204 2.43 2.95 -26.41
N ASP A 205 3.71 3.29 -26.61
CA ASP A 205 4.49 2.89 -27.80
C ASP A 205 5.14 1.49 -27.71
N CYS A 206 5.16 0.79 -26.57
CA CYS A 206 5.53 -0.64 -26.59
C CYS A 206 4.44 -1.56 -27.17
N LYS A 207 3.30 -1.04 -27.62
CA LYS A 207 2.39 -1.77 -28.52
C LYS A 207 2.89 -1.84 -29.97
N LYS A 208 3.94 -1.09 -30.34
CA LYS A 208 4.45 -0.95 -31.73
C LYS A 208 5.81 -1.63 -31.99
N ILE A 209 6.29 -2.50 -31.10
CA ILE A 209 7.51 -3.30 -31.32
C ILE A 209 7.12 -4.75 -31.62
#